data_AF-A0AA97AWA5-F1
#
_entry.id   AF-A0AA97AWA5-F1
#
_cell.length_a   1.000
_cell.length_b   1.000
_cell.length_c   1.000
_cell.angle_alpha   90.00
_cell.angle_beta   90.00
_cell.angle_gamma   90.00
#
_symmetry.space_group_name_H-M   'P 1'
#
loop_
_entity.id
_entity.type
_entity.pdbx_description
1 polymer ?
#
loop_
_entity_poly.entity_id
_entity_poly.type
_entity_poly.pdbx_seq_one_letter_code
_entity_poly.pdbx_strand_id
1 'polypeptide(L)'
;MNRKKSLSILVLTTLLIGVVFSMVPFFSSLQPNSRAEAALFRLDISKINNGEFIIFDHPNYGDSIRGYKWSVMIYKSHSGSITAFDIPRKGKATGLPDMYWWRPTWPCFNFGPTFSGRKVDESMPIKCHDNREELDYWLPQVEWDLSGKTIKGGMDNMLPTLGTVEGKHFVFGKRN
;
A
#
# COMPACT_ATOMS: atom_id res chain seq x y z
N MET A 1 -32.60 -47.89 3.97
CA MET A 1 -32.09 -46.77 4.80
C MET A 1 -33.02 -46.60 6.01
N ASN A 2 -32.49 -46.54 7.24
CA ASN A 2 -33.29 -46.62 8.47
C ASN A 2 -33.97 -45.26 8.78
N ARG A 3 -35.31 -45.20 8.90
CA ARG A 3 -36.08 -43.94 9.03
C ARG A 3 -35.56 -42.99 10.11
N LYS A 4 -35.10 -43.53 11.24
CA LYS A 4 -34.48 -42.75 12.34
C LYS A 4 -33.20 -42.03 11.89
N LYS A 5 -32.35 -42.69 11.10
CA LYS A 5 -31.10 -42.12 10.60
C LYS A 5 -31.36 -40.96 9.63
N SER A 6 -32.38 -41.09 8.77
CA SER A 6 -32.79 -40.01 7.86
C SER A 6 -33.34 -38.79 8.62
N LEU A 7 -34.16 -39.01 9.66
CA LEU A 7 -34.70 -37.92 10.48
C LEU A 7 -33.60 -37.17 11.24
N SER A 8 -32.67 -37.90 11.86
CA SER A 8 -31.55 -37.29 12.59
C SER A 8 -30.65 -36.46 11.69
N ILE A 9 -30.35 -36.94 10.47
CA ILE A 9 -29.59 -36.16 9.48
C ILE A 9 -30.35 -34.88 9.13
N LEU A 10 -31.65 -34.95 8.83
CA LEU A 10 -32.45 -33.78 8.48
C LEU A 10 -32.44 -32.70 9.58
N VAL A 11 -32.62 -33.12 10.84
CA VAL A 11 -32.60 -32.21 11.99
C VAL A 11 -31.21 -31.57 12.15
N LEU A 12 -30.14 -32.36 12.09
CA LEU A 12 -28.77 -31.84 12.20
C LEU A 12 -28.45 -30.83 11.09
N THR A 13 -28.88 -31.14 9.86
CA THR A 13 -28.66 -30.26 8.70
C THR A 13 -29.40 -28.94 8.86
N THR A 14 -30.66 -28.99 9.30
CA THR A 14 -31.49 -27.79 9.53
C THR A 14 -30.93 -26.94 10.67
N LEU A 15 -30.43 -27.58 11.75
CA LEU A 15 -29.78 -26.89 12.86
C LEU A 15 -28.51 -26.17 12.40
N LEU A 16 -27.65 -26.85 11.63
CA LEU A 16 -26.43 -26.27 11.06
C LEU A 16 -26.72 -25.07 10.15
N ILE A 17 -27.70 -25.21 9.26
CA ILE A 17 -28.17 -24.11 8.41
C ILE A 17 -28.65 -22.95 9.28
N GLY A 18 -29.50 -23.21 10.28
CA GLY A 18 -29.99 -22.19 11.21
C GLY A 18 -28.88 -21.43 11.91
N VAL A 19 -27.85 -22.14 12.41
CA VAL A 19 -26.68 -21.52 13.05
C VAL A 19 -25.93 -20.64 12.05
N VAL A 20 -25.60 -21.15 10.86
CA VAL A 20 -24.87 -20.38 9.84
C VAL A 20 -25.63 -19.11 9.45
N PHE A 21 -26.93 -19.21 9.18
CA PHE A 21 -27.75 -18.05 8.80
C PHE A 21 -27.90 -17.04 9.94
N SER A 22 -27.97 -17.50 11.19
CA SER A 22 -28.02 -16.60 12.35
C SER A 22 -26.75 -15.78 12.55
N MET A 23 -25.59 -16.27 12.07
CA MET A 23 -24.32 -15.55 12.18
C MET A 23 -24.12 -14.49 11.08
N VAL A 24 -24.81 -14.60 9.93
CA VAL A 24 -24.71 -13.65 8.80
C VAL A 24 -24.88 -12.18 9.22
N PRO A 25 -25.93 -11.77 9.98
CA PRO A 25 -26.08 -10.36 10.36
C PRO A 25 -24.95 -9.84 11.26
N PHE A 26 -24.34 -10.70 12.07
CA PHE A 26 -23.19 -10.33 12.91
C PHE A 26 -21.92 -10.09 12.09
N PHE A 27 -21.68 -10.89 11.06
CA PHE A 27 -20.56 -10.65 10.15
C PHE A 27 -20.80 -9.44 9.25
N SER A 28 -22.03 -9.23 8.79
CA SER A 28 -22.38 -8.07 7.97
C SER A 28 -22.32 -6.75 8.76
N SER A 29 -22.68 -6.75 10.04
CA SER A 29 -22.60 -5.53 10.88
C SER A 29 -21.18 -5.08 11.19
N LEU A 30 -20.19 -5.96 11.04
CA LEU A 30 -18.76 -5.64 11.16
C LEU A 30 -18.16 -5.04 9.89
N GLN A 31 -18.86 -5.12 8.75
CA GLN A 31 -18.40 -4.48 7.53
C GLN A 31 -18.51 -2.95 7.62
N PRO A 32 -17.63 -2.20 6.94
CA PRO A 32 -17.74 -0.75 6.88
C PRO A 32 -19.12 -0.34 6.38
N ASN A 33 -19.79 0.55 7.10
CA ASN A 33 -21.05 1.12 6.61
C ASN A 33 -20.76 2.18 5.52
N SER A 34 -21.79 2.52 4.74
CA SER A 34 -21.68 3.50 3.65
C SER A 34 -21.16 4.87 4.12
N ARG A 35 -21.44 5.25 5.36
CA ARG A 35 -20.94 6.49 5.97
C ARG A 35 -19.44 6.44 6.21
N ALA A 36 -18.91 5.31 6.68
CA ALA A 36 -17.48 5.09 6.86
C ALA A 36 -16.74 5.13 5.52
N GLU A 37 -17.30 4.53 4.47
CA GLU A 37 -16.74 4.61 3.11
C GLU A 37 -16.78 6.03 2.54
N ALA A 38 -17.88 6.76 2.78
CA ALA A 38 -18.00 8.16 2.36
C ALA A 38 -16.99 9.06 3.09
N ALA A 39 -16.60 8.73 4.32
CA ALA A 39 -15.65 9.50 5.12
C ALA A 39 -14.17 9.25 4.76
N LEU A 40 -13.86 8.27 3.90
CA LEU A 40 -12.49 7.99 3.48
C LEU A 40 -11.84 9.20 2.81
N PHE A 41 -10.55 9.40 3.08
CA PHE A 41 -9.77 10.46 2.46
C PHE A 41 -9.64 10.22 0.94
N ARG A 42 -9.84 11.28 0.16
CA ARG A 42 -9.79 11.27 -1.30
C ARG A 42 -8.78 12.28 -1.79
N LEU A 43 -7.74 11.80 -2.46
CA LEU A 43 -6.77 12.67 -3.11
C LEU A 43 -7.17 12.88 -4.57
N ASP A 44 -7.25 14.13 -5.00
CA ASP A 44 -7.43 14.48 -6.41
C ASP A 44 -6.14 14.21 -7.20
N ILE A 45 -6.13 13.12 -7.98
CA ILE A 45 -4.99 12.68 -8.80
C ILE A 45 -4.98 13.35 -10.18
N SER A 46 -5.95 14.22 -10.49
CA SER A 46 -5.93 14.98 -11.75
C SER A 46 -4.81 16.02 -11.78
N LYS A 47 -4.29 16.40 -10.60
CA LYS A 47 -3.20 17.36 -10.45
C LYS A 47 -1.81 16.76 -10.68
N ILE A 48 -1.71 15.43 -10.71
CA ILE A 48 -0.47 14.71 -11.00
C ILE A 48 -0.44 14.46 -12.51
N ASN A 49 0.60 14.97 -13.20
CA ASN A 49 0.73 14.71 -14.63
C ASN A 49 1.27 13.29 -14.88
N ASN A 50 1.07 12.78 -16.09
CA ASN A 50 1.61 11.48 -16.46
C ASN A 50 3.15 11.51 -16.50
N GLY A 51 3.78 10.51 -15.90
CA GLY A 51 5.23 10.44 -15.71
C GLY A 51 5.73 11.28 -14.55
N GLU A 52 4.87 11.65 -13.59
CA GLU A 52 5.24 12.37 -12.36
C GLU A 52 4.88 11.54 -11.12
N PHE A 53 5.52 11.87 -10.00
CA PHE A 53 5.16 11.34 -8.70
C PHE A 53 5.10 12.46 -7.67
N ILE A 54 4.39 12.18 -6.57
CA ILE A 54 4.31 13.05 -5.41
C ILE A 54 4.53 12.23 -4.13
N ILE A 55 4.97 12.90 -3.07
CA ILE A 55 5.09 12.31 -1.74
C ILE A 55 4.46 13.25 -0.72
N PHE A 56 3.60 12.73 0.14
CA PHE A 56 2.95 13.47 1.22
C PHE A 56 2.64 12.57 2.43
N ASP A 57 2.23 13.16 3.55
CA ASP A 57 1.95 12.42 4.78
C ASP A 57 0.75 11.49 4.61
N HIS A 58 0.83 10.27 5.15
CA HIS A 58 -0.21 9.27 4.98
C HIS A 58 -1.48 9.71 5.73
N PRO A 59 -2.66 9.82 5.08
CA PRO A 59 -3.85 10.39 5.72
C PRO A 59 -4.42 9.49 6.83
N ASN A 60 -4.18 8.19 6.74
CA ASN A 60 -4.71 7.21 7.72
C ASN A 60 -3.67 6.66 8.70
N TYR A 61 -2.37 6.88 8.47
CA TYR A 61 -1.29 6.28 9.26
C TYR A 61 -0.47 7.39 9.89
N GLY A 62 -0.15 7.23 11.18
CA GLY A 62 0.60 8.22 11.93
C GLY A 62 2.07 7.86 12.04
N ASP A 63 2.52 7.72 13.28
CA ASP A 63 3.92 7.47 13.61
C ASP A 63 4.37 6.04 13.24
N SER A 64 5.64 5.95 12.88
CA SER A 64 6.42 4.73 12.71
C SER A 64 7.53 4.71 13.78
N ILE A 65 8.39 3.69 13.75
CA ILE A 65 9.47 3.57 14.72
C ILE A 65 10.54 4.66 14.52
N ARG A 66 11.35 4.94 15.56
CA ARG A 66 12.54 5.83 15.50
C ARG A 66 12.25 7.28 15.07
N GLY A 67 11.01 7.74 15.28
CA GLY A 67 10.57 9.09 14.94
C GLY A 67 10.34 9.32 13.45
N TYR A 68 10.17 8.24 12.67
CA TYR A 68 9.62 8.31 11.33
C TYR A 68 8.08 8.38 11.41
N LYS A 69 7.45 8.90 10.38
CA LYS A 69 6.00 8.88 10.16
C LYS A 69 5.71 8.19 8.84
N TRP A 70 4.56 7.56 8.71
CA TRP A 70 4.14 7.00 7.44
C TRP A 70 3.75 8.11 6.47
N SER A 71 4.26 8.01 5.25
CA SER A 71 3.95 8.86 4.11
C SER A 71 3.58 7.98 2.93
N VAL A 72 3.00 8.58 1.90
CA VAL A 72 2.60 7.90 0.67
C VAL A 72 3.38 8.50 -0.48
N MET A 73 3.98 7.65 -1.30
CA MET A 73 4.47 8.01 -2.62
C MET A 73 3.45 7.55 -3.65
N ILE A 74 2.92 8.48 -4.44
CA ILE A 74 2.02 8.16 -5.56
C ILE A 74 2.73 8.47 -6.85
N TYR A 75 2.82 7.48 -7.72
CA TYR A 75 3.33 7.60 -9.08
C TYR A 75 2.19 7.46 -10.09
N LYS A 76 2.18 8.34 -11.10
CA LYS A 76 1.30 8.24 -12.26
C LYS A 76 2.12 7.89 -13.49
N SER A 77 1.89 6.71 -14.04
CA SER A 77 2.61 6.22 -15.21
C SER A 77 2.37 7.07 -16.46
N HIS A 78 3.19 6.86 -17.49
CA HIS A 78 2.98 7.51 -18.80
C HIS A 78 1.62 7.14 -19.40
N SER A 79 1.16 5.90 -19.16
CA SER A 79 -0.16 5.43 -19.59
C SER A 79 -1.31 5.93 -18.70
N GLY A 80 -1.00 6.57 -17.57
CA GLY A 80 -1.97 7.14 -16.64
C GLY A 80 -2.43 6.19 -15.52
N SER A 81 -1.88 4.98 -15.44
CA SER A 81 -2.08 4.11 -14.28
C SER A 81 -1.45 4.69 -13.02
N ILE A 82 -2.06 4.41 -11.87
CA ILE A 82 -1.61 4.91 -10.57
C ILE A 82 -1.02 3.76 -9.76
N THR A 83 0.18 3.96 -9.24
CA THR A 83 0.76 3.12 -8.19
C THR A 83 1.03 3.97 -6.95
N ALA A 84 0.80 3.39 -5.78
CA ALA A 84 0.96 4.08 -4.51
C ALA A 84 1.67 3.16 -3.51
N PHE A 85 2.67 3.71 -2.82
CA PHE A 85 3.46 2.96 -1.85
C PHE A 85 3.58 3.71 -0.52
N ASP A 86 3.48 2.95 0.56
CA ASP A 86 3.70 3.45 1.92
C ASP A 86 5.20 3.48 2.19
N ILE A 87 5.69 4.66 2.57
CA ILE A 87 7.11 4.90 2.87
C ILE A 87 7.26 5.65 4.20
N PRO A 88 8.21 5.27 5.06
CA PRO A 88 8.46 6.00 6.29
C PRO A 88 9.30 7.25 6.00
N ARG A 89 8.92 8.41 6.53
CA ARG A 89 9.67 9.67 6.40
C ARG A 89 9.95 10.35 7.74
N LYS A 90 11.09 11.03 7.81
CA LYS A 90 11.47 11.90 8.91
C LYS A 90 11.89 13.24 8.33
N GLY A 91 10.99 14.22 8.41
CA GLY A 91 11.13 15.48 7.68
C GLY A 91 11.10 15.23 6.17
N LYS A 92 12.15 15.64 5.45
CA LYS A 92 12.23 15.43 4.00
C LYS A 92 12.83 14.09 3.60
N ALA A 93 13.49 13.37 4.51
CA ALA A 93 14.15 12.12 4.19
C ALA A 93 13.20 10.92 4.30
N THR A 94 13.28 10.01 3.33
CA THR A 94 12.67 8.68 3.37
C THR A 94 13.61 7.71 4.09
N GLY A 95 13.10 6.99 5.08
CA GLY A 95 13.85 5.95 5.78
C GLY A 95 13.89 4.68 4.95
N LEU A 96 15.06 4.35 4.41
CA LEU A 96 15.26 3.11 3.68
C LEU A 96 15.22 1.92 4.66
N PRO A 97 14.62 0.79 4.23
CA PRO A 97 14.54 -0.42 5.04
C PRO A 97 15.92 -1.08 5.22
N ASP A 98 16.07 -1.84 6.30
CA ASP A 98 17.18 -2.80 6.51
C ASP A 98 16.92 -4.17 5.91
N MET A 99 15.67 -4.59 5.96
CA MET A 99 15.05 -5.70 5.23
C MET A 99 13.57 -5.37 5.06
N TYR A 100 12.96 -4.78 6.08
CA TYR A 100 11.52 -4.51 6.13
C TYR A 100 11.21 -3.02 6.14
N TRP A 101 10.20 -2.59 5.39
CA TRP A 101 9.76 -1.18 5.33
C TRP A 101 9.24 -0.62 6.66
N TRP A 102 8.79 -1.46 7.58
CA TRP A 102 8.43 -1.05 8.95
C TRP A 102 9.66 -0.81 9.84
N ARG A 103 10.89 -1.08 9.35
CA ARG A 103 12.17 -0.86 10.03
C ARG A 103 13.07 0.16 9.29
N PRO A 104 12.65 1.44 9.18
CA PRO A 104 13.50 2.46 8.59
C PRO A 104 14.80 2.63 9.37
N THR A 105 15.92 2.59 8.65
CA THR A 105 17.26 2.68 9.25
C THR A 105 18.08 3.80 8.65
N TRP A 106 18.15 3.94 7.32
CA TRP A 106 18.99 4.95 6.68
C TRP A 106 18.18 6.05 5.99
N PRO A 107 18.42 7.33 6.28
CA PRO A 107 17.70 8.42 5.64
C PRO A 107 18.20 8.66 4.21
N CYS A 108 17.27 8.78 3.27
CA CYS A 108 17.51 9.19 1.89
C CYS A 108 16.69 10.44 1.57
N PHE A 109 17.35 11.53 1.20
CA PHE A 109 16.67 12.81 0.93
C PHE A 109 16.11 12.89 -0.49
N ASN A 110 16.73 12.19 -1.43
CA ASN A 110 16.33 12.11 -2.82
C ASN A 110 15.91 10.67 -3.17
N PHE A 111 14.84 10.21 -2.52
CA PHE A 111 14.25 8.90 -2.79
C PHE A 111 13.12 9.00 -3.80
N GLY A 112 13.10 8.12 -4.80
CA GLY A 112 11.98 8.00 -5.74
C GLY A 112 12.37 7.37 -7.08
N PRO A 113 11.44 7.35 -8.05
CA PRO A 113 11.73 6.97 -9.43
C PRO A 113 12.85 7.81 -10.05
N THR A 114 13.59 7.21 -10.98
CA THR A 114 14.62 7.93 -11.74
C THR A 114 13.96 8.83 -12.80
N PHE A 115 14.46 10.06 -12.97
CA PHE A 115 13.98 10.97 -14.02
C PHE A 115 14.87 10.93 -15.27
N SER A 116 14.24 11.00 -16.43
CA SER A 116 14.88 11.36 -17.71
C SER A 116 14.29 12.69 -18.18
N GLY A 117 15.04 13.78 -17.96
CA GLY A 117 14.55 15.14 -18.17
C GLY A 117 13.49 15.55 -17.14
N ARG A 118 12.27 15.84 -17.59
CA ARG A 118 11.16 16.30 -16.73
C ARG A 118 10.20 15.20 -16.27
N LYS A 119 10.36 13.97 -16.76
CA LYS A 119 9.46 12.85 -16.46
C LYS A 119 10.23 11.65 -15.95
N VAL A 120 9.52 10.79 -15.21
CA VAL A 120 10.03 9.51 -14.75
C VAL A 120 10.40 8.63 -15.95
N ASP A 121 11.58 8.04 -15.89
CA ASP A 121 12.01 6.99 -16.81
C ASP A 121 11.51 5.65 -16.31
N GLU A 122 10.53 5.07 -17.02
CA GLU A 122 9.90 3.81 -16.61
C GLU A 122 10.79 2.58 -16.77
N SER A 123 11.93 2.72 -17.46
CA SER A 123 12.93 1.65 -17.57
C SER A 123 13.89 1.59 -16.39
N MET A 124 13.87 2.61 -15.53
CA MET A 124 14.81 2.79 -14.43
C MET A 124 14.15 2.57 -13.08
N PRO A 125 14.91 2.09 -12.07
CA PRO A 125 14.33 1.75 -10.78
C PRO A 125 13.97 2.96 -9.93
N ILE A 126 13.13 2.68 -8.94
CA ILE A 126 12.97 3.47 -7.72
C ILE A 126 14.17 3.16 -6.83
N LYS A 127 14.87 4.21 -6.39
CA LYS A 127 16.04 4.08 -5.53
C LYS A 127 16.33 5.36 -4.75
N CYS A 128 17.39 5.31 -3.95
CA CYS A 128 18.00 6.51 -3.41
C CYS A 128 18.95 7.14 -4.43
N HIS A 129 18.79 8.43 -4.68
CA HIS A 129 19.61 9.24 -5.59
C HIS A 129 20.53 10.21 -4.84
N ASP A 130 20.62 10.12 -3.52
CA ASP A 130 21.58 10.90 -2.75
C ASP A 130 23.00 10.51 -3.17
N ASN A 131 23.76 11.49 -3.67
CA ASN A 131 25.18 11.30 -3.94
C ASN A 131 25.94 11.38 -2.63
N ARG A 132 26.15 10.24 -1.98
CA ARG A 132 26.91 10.17 -0.74
C ARG A 132 27.93 9.04 -0.88
N GLU A 133 29.18 9.43 -1.04
CA GLU A 133 30.35 8.57 -0.95
C GLU A 133 30.43 7.83 0.40
N GLU A 134 29.67 8.29 1.40
CA GLU A 134 29.55 7.73 2.74
C GLU A 134 28.40 6.72 2.92
N LEU A 135 27.66 6.38 1.86
CA LEU A 135 26.63 5.35 1.98
C LEU A 135 27.32 4.00 2.14
N ASP A 136 26.89 3.25 3.16
CA ASP A 136 27.29 1.87 3.34
C ASP A 136 27.22 1.12 1.99
N TYR A 137 28.22 0.27 1.73
CA TYR A 137 28.40 -0.48 0.48
C TYR A 137 27.12 -1.17 -0.05
N TRP A 138 26.15 -1.47 0.82
CA TRP A 138 24.91 -2.12 0.46
C TRP A 138 23.81 -1.16 -0.06
N LEU A 139 23.83 0.15 0.26
CA LEU A 139 22.77 1.09 -0.16
C LEU A 139 22.62 1.27 -1.68
N PRO A 140 23.71 1.35 -2.47
CA PRO A 140 23.64 1.36 -3.94
C PRO A 140 23.12 0.05 -4.55
N GLN A 141 22.86 -0.96 -3.70
CA GLN A 141 22.28 -2.22 -4.12
C GLN A 141 20.79 -2.29 -3.87
N VAL A 142 20.15 -1.24 -3.36
CA VAL A 142 18.73 -1.26 -3.03
C VAL A 142 17.94 -0.60 -4.14
N GLU A 143 17.25 -1.41 -4.92
CA GLU A 143 16.46 -0.95 -6.07
C GLU A 143 15.14 -1.72 -6.16
N TRP A 144 14.07 -0.98 -6.47
CA TRP A 144 12.77 -1.53 -6.76
C TRP A 144 12.34 -1.14 -8.17
N ASP A 145 11.61 -2.01 -8.85
CA ASP A 145 10.91 -1.61 -10.07
C ASP A 145 9.71 -0.71 -9.75
N LEU A 146 9.06 -0.16 -10.77
CA LEU A 146 7.90 0.72 -10.60
C LEU A 146 6.64 0.03 -10.08
N SER A 147 6.62 -1.31 -10.06
CA SER A 147 5.58 -2.09 -9.38
C SER A 147 5.86 -2.27 -7.89
N GLY A 148 7.02 -1.81 -7.43
CA GLY A 148 7.49 -1.94 -6.06
C GLY A 148 8.19 -3.26 -5.78
N LYS A 149 8.46 -4.10 -6.78
CA LYS A 149 9.17 -5.35 -6.57
C LYS A 149 10.67 -5.09 -6.43
N THR A 150 11.31 -5.70 -5.45
CA THR A 150 12.77 -5.62 -5.29
C THR A 150 13.45 -6.27 -6.47
N ILE A 151 14.33 -5.53 -7.15
CA ILE A 151 15.14 -6.04 -8.28
C ILE A 151 16.59 -6.23 -7.89
N LYS A 152 17.05 -5.53 -6.85
CA LYS A 152 18.42 -5.60 -6.34
C LYS A 152 18.41 -5.43 -4.82
N GLY A 153 19.29 -6.16 -4.14
CA GLY A 153 19.43 -6.14 -2.68
C GLY A 153 18.52 -7.16 -1.98
N GLY A 154 18.69 -7.29 -0.66
CA GLY A 154 17.96 -8.25 0.19
C GLY A 154 16.74 -7.67 0.89
N MET A 155 16.10 -6.65 0.30
CA MET A 155 14.98 -5.92 0.91
C MET A 155 13.63 -6.47 0.46
N ASP A 156 12.61 -6.30 1.29
CA ASP A 156 11.22 -6.50 0.92
C ASP A 156 10.79 -5.58 -0.23
N ASN A 157 9.80 -6.05 -0.97
CA ASN A 157 9.06 -5.21 -1.91
C ASN A 157 8.50 -3.97 -1.20
N MET A 158 8.34 -2.88 -1.95
CA MET A 158 7.64 -1.69 -1.48
C MET A 158 6.25 -2.06 -0.97
N LEU A 159 5.85 -1.46 0.15
CA LEU A 159 4.53 -1.68 0.73
C LEU A 159 3.47 -0.98 -0.12
N PRO A 160 2.55 -1.69 -0.78
CA PRO A 160 1.50 -1.05 -1.55
C PRO A 160 0.53 -0.33 -0.60
N THR A 161 0.22 0.94 -0.91
CA THR A 161 -0.79 1.69 -0.17
C THR A 161 -2.17 1.10 -0.44
N LEU A 162 -2.93 0.84 0.61
CA LEU A 162 -4.31 0.39 0.47
C LEU A 162 -5.19 1.52 -0.09
N GLY A 163 -5.69 1.35 -1.31
CA GLY A 163 -6.66 2.26 -1.90
C GLY A 163 -7.02 1.89 -3.34
N THR A 164 -8.02 2.62 -3.86
CA THR A 164 -8.58 2.41 -5.20
C THR A 164 -8.74 3.74 -5.93
N VAL A 165 -8.56 3.73 -7.26
CA VAL A 165 -8.88 4.87 -8.11
C VAL A 165 -10.37 4.89 -8.44
N GLU A 166 -11.05 5.99 -8.08
CA GLU A 166 -12.45 6.26 -8.42
C GLU A 166 -12.56 7.57 -9.21
N GLY A 167 -12.67 7.44 -10.53
CA GLY A 167 -12.68 8.58 -11.44
C GLY A 167 -11.37 9.38 -11.33
N LYS A 168 -11.46 10.61 -10.81
CA LYS A 168 -10.31 11.51 -10.62
C LYS A 168 -9.68 11.44 -9.23
N HIS A 169 -10.13 10.55 -8.36
CA HIS A 169 -9.64 10.46 -6.99
C HIS A 169 -8.96 9.13 -6.70
N PHE A 170 -7.91 9.15 -5.90
CA PHE A 170 -7.42 7.97 -5.19
C PHE A 170 -8.04 7.95 -3.79
N VAL A 171 -8.78 6.90 -3.48
CA VAL A 171 -9.52 6.73 -2.23
C VAL A 171 -8.75 5.80 -1.30
N PHE A 172 -8.26 6.35 -0.18
CA PHE A 172 -7.42 5.62 0.76
C PHE A 172 -8.24 4.66 1.63
N GLY A 173 -7.71 3.48 1.90
CA GLY A 173 -8.32 2.47 2.76
C GLY A 173 -9.43 1.64 2.10
N LYS A 174 -9.83 1.97 0.87
CA LYS A 174 -10.85 1.21 0.12
C LYS A 174 -10.23 -0.04 -0.52
N ARG A 175 -10.95 -1.17 -0.44
CA ARG A 175 -10.64 -2.41 -1.17
C ARG A 175 -11.57 -2.52 -2.38
N ASN A 176 -11.04 -3.03 -3.49
CA ASN A 176 -11.84 -3.44 -4.66
C ASN A 176 -12.66 -4.69 -4.36
#